data_AF-A0A7X8GUH2-F1
#
_entry.id   AF-A0A7X8GUH2-F1
#
_cell.length_a   1.000
_cell.length_b   1.000
_cell.length_c   1.000
_cell.angle_alpha   90.00
_cell.angle_beta   90.00
_cell.angle_gamma   90.00
#
_symmetry.space_group_name_H-M   'P 1'
#
loop_
_entity.id
_entity.type
_entity.pdbx_description
1 polymer ?
#
loop_
_entity_poly.entity_id
_entity_poly.type
_entity_poly.pdbx_seq_one_letter_code
_entity_poly.pdbx_strand_id
1 'polypeptide(L)'
;MSNKPSFNQQSGHSAHDSRSSAKERLLKTTRRQWVWFTVWTVFVLLFALWARSAWVLLLIPLLFDIYITKFVPWGFWKKSKNSAFRKTMEWVDAILFALIAVYFINTFFFQNYQIPTSSLEKSLLVGDFLAVSKLSYGPRAPITPLSFPLAQHTMPVVGGKSYIEKPQWKYNRLKGFGEVQRNDIVVFNFPPGDTVALNQQGVDFYTLAKYHPEGSAGIRADKRTYGEVVYRPIDRRENYVKRCIGLPGETLEMRDDSVFIDGEYLPNPRLAQHNYMIHTDGTPISVDLFTELGINKADYLQDAYGQAAPRSQDLTGVDSVSMALFGLQARDGNNGRIYYSIPMTAEMVEKMKARPFVWNIIKEQEQPGLNYYYPLDHEGGWTRDTYGPLWIPARGATITFDNDVDYKVAAYERCIKNYEGNQFDYRDGKVYINGQEADSYTFKYDYYFMMGDNRHNSADSRSWGFVPEDHIVGSPMLIWLSLEKDRNWFNGKIRW
;
A
#
# COMPACT_ATOMS: atom_id res chain seq x y z
N MET A 1 35.89 1.00 -91.83
CA MET A 1 34.42 0.82 -91.74
C MET A 1 34.14 -0.67 -91.55
N SER A 2 33.21 -1.15 -90.73
CA SER A 2 32.59 -0.72 -89.48
C SER A 2 31.78 -1.95 -89.01
N ASN A 3 32.07 -2.41 -87.80
CA ASN A 3 31.23 -3.15 -86.86
C ASN A 3 30.12 -4.12 -87.34
N LYS A 4 30.35 -5.41 -87.07
CA LYS A 4 29.43 -6.26 -86.29
C LYS A 4 30.24 -6.92 -85.18
N PRO A 5 29.71 -7.02 -83.95
CA PRO A 5 29.13 -8.32 -83.62
C PRO A 5 27.81 -8.23 -82.83
N SER A 6 27.01 -9.25 -83.08
CA SER A 6 25.80 -9.64 -82.38
C SER A 6 26.14 -10.57 -81.20
N PHE A 7 25.39 -10.39 -80.12
CA PHE A 7 25.11 -11.36 -79.04
C PHE A 7 26.28 -11.83 -78.17
N ASN A 8 26.29 -11.34 -76.93
CA ASN A 8 26.67 -12.18 -75.79
C ASN A 8 25.68 -11.93 -74.63
N GLN A 9 25.09 -13.02 -74.14
CA GLN A 9 24.20 -13.09 -72.98
C GLN A 9 24.90 -12.52 -71.74
N GLN A 10 24.38 -11.42 -71.19
CA GLN A 10 24.59 -11.10 -69.78
C GLN A 10 23.45 -11.73 -68.98
N SER A 11 23.79 -12.82 -68.29
CA SER A 11 23.02 -13.41 -67.22
C SER A 11 22.84 -12.38 -66.09
N GLY A 12 21.59 -12.17 -65.71
CA GLY A 12 21.20 -11.28 -64.63
C GLY A 12 21.83 -11.71 -63.30
N HIS A 13 22.50 -10.78 -62.64
CA HIS A 13 22.73 -10.84 -61.21
C HIS A 13 21.42 -10.52 -60.49
N SER A 14 20.57 -11.53 -60.28
CA SER A 14 19.51 -11.46 -59.27
C SER A 14 20.16 -11.63 -57.89
N ALA A 15 20.31 -10.53 -57.14
CA ALA A 15 20.62 -10.56 -55.72
C ALA A 15 19.41 -11.14 -54.96
N HIS A 16 19.29 -12.46 -54.96
CA HIS A 16 18.43 -13.19 -54.05
C HIS A 16 19.12 -13.25 -52.70
N ASP A 17 18.65 -12.42 -51.77
CA ASP A 17 18.99 -12.43 -50.34
C ASP A 17 18.72 -13.83 -49.77
N SER A 18 19.77 -14.65 -49.66
CA SER A 18 19.64 -16.01 -49.16
C SER A 18 19.45 -15.97 -47.64
N ARG A 19 18.23 -16.30 -47.18
CA ARG A 19 18.02 -16.72 -45.80
C ARG A 19 18.88 -17.97 -45.56
N SER A 20 20.11 -17.79 -45.06
CA SER A 20 20.97 -18.88 -44.60
C SER A 20 20.17 -19.90 -43.79
N SER A 21 20.33 -21.19 -44.11
CA SER A 21 19.56 -22.24 -43.45
C SER A 21 19.90 -22.29 -41.96
N ALA A 22 18.97 -22.76 -41.11
CA ALA A 22 19.19 -22.86 -39.66
C ALA A 22 20.51 -23.60 -39.30
N LYS A 23 20.89 -24.60 -40.11
CA LYS A 23 22.15 -25.35 -39.96
C LYS A 23 23.39 -24.48 -40.20
N GLU A 24 23.37 -23.58 -41.17
CA GLU A 24 24.50 -22.69 -41.44
C GLU A 24 24.70 -21.65 -40.33
N ARG A 25 23.62 -21.19 -39.72
CA ARG A 25 23.67 -20.23 -38.60
C ARG A 25 24.25 -20.86 -37.34
N LEU A 26 23.88 -22.11 -37.06
CA LEU A 26 24.47 -22.92 -36.00
C LEU A 26 25.99 -23.12 -36.21
N LEU A 27 26.41 -23.49 -37.41
CA LEU A 27 27.83 -23.71 -37.74
C LEU A 27 28.69 -22.43 -37.65
N LYS A 28 28.10 -21.26 -37.93
CA LYS A 28 28.76 -19.95 -37.82
C LYS A 28 28.76 -19.37 -36.40
N THR A 29 28.16 -20.06 -35.43
CA THR A 29 28.06 -19.56 -34.05
C THR A 29 29.42 -19.66 -33.34
N THR A 30 29.88 -18.54 -32.79
CA THR A 30 31.16 -18.44 -32.09
C THR A 30 31.12 -19.08 -30.70
N ARG A 31 32.28 -19.51 -30.18
CA ARG A 31 32.40 -20.01 -28.79
C ARG A 31 31.87 -19.01 -27.77
N ARG A 32 32.13 -17.71 -27.97
CA ARG A 32 31.64 -16.63 -27.10
C ARG A 32 30.11 -16.61 -27.02
N GLN A 33 29.40 -16.83 -28.13
CA GLN A 33 27.93 -16.87 -28.14
C GLN A 33 27.39 -18.05 -27.32
N TRP A 34 28.00 -19.23 -27.45
CA TRP A 34 27.65 -20.41 -26.64
C TRP A 34 27.89 -20.19 -25.14
N VAL A 35 29.00 -19.55 -24.78
CA VAL A 35 29.30 -19.20 -23.37
C VAL A 35 28.20 -18.30 -22.81
N TRP A 36 27.87 -17.19 -23.48
CA TRP A 36 26.83 -16.27 -23.00
C TRP A 36 25.44 -16.89 -22.97
N PHE A 37 25.07 -17.68 -23.98
CA PHE A 37 23.82 -18.44 -23.97
C PHE A 37 23.75 -19.37 -22.75
N THR A 38 24.83 -20.10 -22.46
CA THR A 38 24.90 -21.02 -21.32
C THR A 38 24.78 -20.26 -20.00
N VAL A 39 25.53 -19.17 -19.84
CA VAL A 39 25.47 -18.31 -18.64
C VAL A 39 24.04 -17.82 -18.38
N TRP A 40 23.39 -17.23 -19.38
CA TRP A 40 22.01 -16.75 -19.24
C TRP A 40 21.00 -17.88 -19.01
N THR A 41 21.21 -19.04 -19.62
CA THR A 41 20.38 -20.22 -19.38
C THR A 41 20.50 -20.69 -17.93
N VAL A 42 21.70 -20.73 -17.37
CA VAL A 42 21.90 -21.05 -15.95
C VAL A 42 21.18 -20.05 -15.05
N PHE A 43 21.29 -18.74 -15.31
CA PHE A 43 20.53 -17.73 -14.56
C PHE A 43 19.03 -17.93 -14.65
N VAL A 44 18.49 -18.21 -15.85
CA VAL A 44 17.07 -18.51 -16.05
C VAL A 44 16.64 -19.75 -15.29
N LEU A 45 17.44 -20.82 -15.27
CA LEU A 45 17.15 -22.04 -14.51
C LEU A 45 17.16 -21.77 -13.00
N LEU A 46 18.17 -21.06 -12.48
CA LEU A 46 18.23 -20.68 -11.08
C LEU A 46 17.04 -19.80 -10.67
N PHE A 47 16.67 -18.84 -11.51
CA PHE A 47 15.51 -17.99 -11.28
C PHE A 47 14.20 -18.78 -11.35
N ALA A 48 14.04 -19.70 -12.32
CA ALA A 48 12.87 -20.55 -12.43
C ALA A 48 12.69 -21.45 -11.19
N LEU A 49 13.80 -21.98 -10.65
CA LEU A 49 13.81 -22.76 -9.41
C LEU A 49 13.41 -21.91 -8.21
N TRP A 50 13.98 -20.71 -8.05
CA TRP A 50 13.63 -19.80 -6.96
C TRP A 50 12.18 -19.30 -7.06
N ALA A 51 11.74 -18.91 -8.26
CA ALA A 51 10.39 -18.44 -8.54
C ALA A 51 9.35 -19.57 -8.55
N ARG A 52 9.80 -20.84 -8.54
CA ARG A 52 8.97 -22.05 -8.69
C ARG A 52 8.00 -21.96 -9.88
N SER A 53 8.49 -21.44 -11.02
CA SER A 53 7.65 -21.15 -12.18
C SER A 53 8.27 -21.67 -13.47
N ALA A 54 7.61 -22.66 -14.08
CA ALA A 54 8.01 -23.23 -15.36
C ALA A 54 7.88 -22.23 -16.53
N TRP A 55 7.02 -21.21 -16.41
CA TRP A 55 6.84 -20.17 -17.43
C TRP A 55 8.13 -19.39 -17.72
N VAL A 56 9.01 -19.27 -16.72
CA VAL A 56 10.32 -18.61 -16.89
C VAL A 56 11.19 -19.36 -17.91
N LEU A 57 11.02 -20.68 -18.06
CA LEU A 57 11.79 -21.49 -19.01
C LEU A 57 11.49 -21.13 -20.48
N LEU A 58 10.37 -20.46 -20.77
CA LEU A 58 10.09 -19.90 -22.11
C LEU A 58 11.11 -18.85 -22.55
N LEU A 59 11.90 -18.30 -21.62
CA LEU A 59 13.01 -17.42 -21.95
C LEU A 59 14.18 -18.18 -22.60
N ILE A 60 14.32 -19.49 -22.40
CA ILE A 60 15.44 -20.27 -22.97
C ILE A 60 15.38 -20.31 -24.51
N PRO A 61 14.25 -20.65 -25.16
CA PRO A 61 14.12 -20.54 -26.61
C PRO A 61 14.39 -19.12 -27.14
N LEU A 62 13.95 -18.09 -26.41
CA LEU A 62 14.21 -16.69 -26.76
C LEU A 62 15.71 -16.37 -26.71
N LEU A 63 16.41 -16.77 -25.64
CA LEU A 63 17.85 -16.62 -25.51
C LEU A 63 18.61 -17.42 -26.57
N PHE A 64 18.14 -18.63 -26.89
CA PHE A 64 18.70 -19.45 -27.95
C PHE A 64 18.59 -18.73 -29.29
N ASP A 65 17.48 -18.05 -29.56
CA ASP A 65 17.36 -17.24 -30.77
C ASP A 65 18.26 -16.01 -30.78
N ILE A 66 18.30 -15.27 -29.67
CA ILE A 66 19.13 -14.07 -29.54
C ILE A 66 20.63 -14.38 -29.76
N TYR A 67 21.13 -15.47 -29.17
CA TYR A 67 22.55 -15.80 -29.19
C TYR A 67 22.96 -16.73 -30.33
N ILE A 68 22.12 -17.71 -30.70
CA ILE A 68 22.48 -18.82 -31.58
C ILE A 68 21.78 -18.72 -32.95
N THR A 69 20.45 -18.90 -33.03
CA THR A 69 19.76 -19.03 -34.33
C THR A 69 19.56 -17.73 -35.08
N LYS A 70 19.42 -16.61 -34.35
CA LYS A 70 19.18 -15.26 -34.90
C LYS A 70 18.10 -15.26 -35.99
N PHE A 71 17.07 -16.09 -35.82
CA PHE A 71 15.93 -16.22 -36.70
C PHE A 71 15.15 -14.92 -36.72
N VAL A 72 14.85 -14.37 -35.55
CA VAL A 72 14.28 -13.03 -35.43
C VAL A 72 15.42 -12.00 -35.55
N PRO A 73 15.30 -11.00 -36.42
CA PRO A 73 16.32 -10.00 -36.60
C PRO A 73 16.18 -8.91 -35.52
N TRP A 74 16.59 -9.22 -34.27
CA TRP A 74 16.55 -8.38 -33.04
C TRP A 74 17.29 -7.02 -33.11
N GLY A 75 17.58 -6.51 -34.30
CA GLY A 75 18.23 -5.24 -34.56
C GLY A 75 18.15 -4.85 -36.03
N PHE A 76 17.09 -5.27 -36.75
CA PHE A 76 16.96 -5.02 -38.19
C PHE A 76 17.06 -3.53 -38.54
N TRP A 77 16.57 -2.67 -37.64
CA TRP A 77 16.60 -1.21 -37.80
C TRP A 77 18.02 -0.67 -37.93
N LYS A 78 19.02 -1.31 -37.30
CA LYS A 78 20.45 -0.90 -37.37
C LYS A 78 21.01 -0.95 -38.79
N LYS A 79 20.38 -1.72 -39.68
CA LYS A 79 20.74 -1.84 -41.11
C LYS A 79 20.02 -0.81 -42.00
N SER A 80 19.06 -0.06 -41.47
CA SER A 80 18.32 0.92 -42.26
C SER A 80 19.22 2.08 -42.69
N LYS A 81 19.16 2.47 -43.97
CA LYS A 81 19.92 3.62 -44.49
C LYS A 81 19.40 4.96 -43.95
N ASN A 82 18.13 5.01 -43.51
CA ASN A 82 17.53 6.21 -42.93
C ASN A 82 18.10 6.46 -41.52
N SER A 83 18.89 7.53 -41.39
CA SER A 83 19.54 7.92 -40.13
C SER A 83 18.53 8.30 -39.04
N ALA A 84 17.46 9.01 -39.40
CA ALA A 84 16.42 9.40 -38.45
C ALA A 84 15.70 8.17 -37.88
N PHE A 85 15.26 7.25 -38.75
CA PHE A 85 14.62 6.00 -38.31
C PHE A 85 15.53 5.16 -37.41
N ARG A 86 16.82 5.03 -37.74
CA ARG A 86 17.80 4.33 -36.90
C ARG A 86 17.90 4.94 -35.50
N LYS A 87 18.11 6.26 -35.42
CA LYS A 87 18.21 6.97 -34.14
C LYS A 87 16.94 6.82 -33.31
N THR A 88 15.77 6.94 -33.93
CA THR A 88 14.48 6.74 -33.24
C THR A 88 14.37 5.33 -32.67
N MET A 89 14.69 4.29 -33.46
CA MET A 89 14.62 2.91 -32.99
C MET A 89 15.66 2.58 -31.92
N GLU A 90 16.84 3.21 -31.95
CA GLU A 90 17.83 3.10 -30.86
C GLU A 90 17.30 3.66 -29.53
N TRP A 91 16.61 4.81 -29.57
CA TRP A 91 15.92 5.34 -28.39
C TRP A 91 14.79 4.43 -27.92
N VAL A 92 13.98 3.90 -28.84
CA VAL A 92 12.89 2.96 -28.52
C VAL A 92 13.44 1.70 -27.85
N ASP A 93 14.50 1.12 -28.38
CA ASP A 93 15.17 -0.06 -27.82
C ASP A 93 15.71 0.21 -26.40
N ALA A 94 16.37 1.35 -26.21
CA ALA A 94 16.89 1.77 -24.90
C ALA A 94 15.78 1.97 -23.86
N ILE A 95 14.68 2.64 -24.24
CA ILE A 95 13.52 2.86 -23.36
C ILE A 95 12.85 1.53 -23.03
N LEU A 96 12.63 0.66 -24.02
CA LEU A 96 12.02 -0.65 -23.81
C LEU A 96 12.85 -1.50 -22.82
N PHE A 97 14.18 -1.54 -23.01
CA PHE A 97 15.08 -2.23 -22.11
C PHE A 97 15.00 -1.65 -20.68
N ALA A 98 15.03 -0.33 -20.55
CA ALA A 98 14.91 0.33 -19.25
C ALA A 98 13.58 0.01 -18.56
N LEU A 99 12.46 0.03 -19.30
CA LEU A 99 11.14 -0.29 -18.76
C LEU A 99 11.02 -1.75 -18.30
N ILE A 100 11.59 -2.70 -19.06
CA ILE A 100 11.64 -4.12 -18.67
C ILE A 100 12.50 -4.30 -17.41
N ALA A 101 13.67 -3.67 -17.35
CA ALA A 101 14.56 -3.73 -16.20
C ALA A 101 13.89 -3.13 -14.96
N VAL A 102 13.27 -1.95 -15.09
CA VAL A 102 12.52 -1.30 -14.01
C VAL A 102 11.34 -2.15 -13.56
N TYR A 103 10.58 -2.74 -14.49
CA TYR A 103 9.49 -3.65 -14.16
C TYR A 103 10.01 -4.85 -13.35
N PHE A 104 11.10 -5.47 -13.77
CA PHE A 104 11.71 -6.60 -13.06
C PHE A 104 12.23 -6.22 -11.66
N ILE A 105 12.98 -5.12 -11.56
CA ILE A 105 13.51 -4.61 -10.29
C ILE A 105 12.37 -4.27 -9.34
N ASN A 106 11.37 -3.52 -9.81
CA ASN A 106 10.21 -3.13 -9.01
C ASN A 106 9.36 -4.34 -8.61
N THR A 107 9.32 -5.41 -9.41
CA THR A 107 8.55 -6.60 -9.06
C THR A 107 9.22 -7.41 -7.96
N PHE A 108 10.54 -7.59 -8.01
CA PHE A 108 11.23 -8.58 -7.16
C PHE A 108 12.17 -8.01 -6.10
N PHE A 109 12.70 -6.80 -6.26
CA PHE A 109 13.80 -6.31 -5.41
C PHE A 109 13.35 -5.19 -4.48
N PHE A 110 13.07 -4.02 -5.04
CA PHE A 110 12.63 -2.86 -4.28
C PHE A 110 11.78 -1.93 -5.13
N GLN A 111 10.96 -1.11 -4.48
CA GLN A 111 10.17 -0.08 -5.14
C GLN A 111 10.15 1.19 -4.27
N ASN A 112 10.09 2.33 -4.93
CA ASN A 112 9.99 3.62 -4.25
C ASN A 112 8.53 3.96 -3.92
N TYR A 113 8.29 4.41 -2.69
CA TYR A 113 6.98 4.86 -2.21
C TYR A 113 7.11 6.21 -1.52
N GLN A 114 6.10 7.06 -1.68
CA GLN A 114 6.01 8.33 -0.97
C GLN A 114 5.04 8.19 0.20
N ILE A 115 5.35 8.78 1.36
CA ILE A 115 4.44 8.87 2.51
C ILE A 115 3.48 10.06 2.33
N PRO A 116 2.17 9.83 2.15
CA PRO A 116 1.21 10.90 1.88
C PRO A 116 0.51 11.44 3.13
N THR A 117 0.49 10.68 4.23
CA THR A 117 -0.27 10.99 5.45
C THR A 117 0.58 10.84 6.72
N SER A 118 0.16 11.54 7.77
CA SER A 118 0.81 11.62 9.09
C SER A 118 0.54 10.40 10.00
N SER A 119 0.01 9.30 9.47
CA SER A 119 -0.34 8.11 10.26
C SER A 119 0.86 7.43 10.95
N LEU A 120 2.08 7.62 10.43
CA LEU A 120 3.34 7.17 11.04
C LEU A 120 4.22 8.35 11.45
N GLU A 121 3.64 9.54 11.59
CA GLU A 121 4.36 10.77 11.93
C GLU A 121 5.30 10.55 13.13
N LYS A 122 6.46 11.21 13.10
CA LYS A 122 7.63 11.00 13.96
C LYS A 122 8.46 9.75 13.68
N SER A 123 7.87 8.64 13.25
CA SER A 123 8.65 7.49 12.75
C SER A 123 8.99 7.64 11.27
N LEU A 124 8.01 8.06 10.46
CA LEU A 124 8.13 8.41 9.05
C LEU A 124 7.30 9.65 8.79
N LEU A 125 7.89 10.67 8.17
CA LEU A 125 7.26 11.98 7.98
C LEU A 125 6.50 12.04 6.65
N VAL A 126 5.45 12.86 6.61
CA VAL A 126 4.77 13.20 5.34
C VAL A 126 5.78 13.80 4.36
N GLY A 127 5.82 13.25 3.15
CA GLY A 127 6.78 13.64 2.11
C GLY A 127 8.10 12.86 2.11
N ASP A 128 8.26 11.87 2.99
CA ASP A 128 9.37 10.91 2.91
C ASP A 128 9.20 9.98 1.70
N PHE A 129 10.31 9.71 1.02
CA PHE A 129 10.42 8.74 -0.07
C PHE A 129 11.23 7.55 0.42
N LEU A 130 10.55 6.41 0.47
CA LEU A 130 11.05 5.15 0.99
C LEU A 130 11.52 4.27 -0.17
N ALA A 131 12.71 3.70 -0.04
CA ALA A 131 13.10 2.52 -0.80
C ALA A 131 12.64 1.28 -0.01
N VAL A 132 11.66 0.55 -0.54
CA VAL A 132 11.02 -0.58 0.15
C VAL A 132 11.56 -1.89 -0.40
N SER A 133 12.15 -2.72 0.46
CA SER A 133 12.60 -4.07 0.14
C SER A 133 11.42 -5.02 -0.04
N LYS A 134 11.28 -5.61 -1.22
CA LYS A 134 10.38 -6.73 -1.43
C LYS A 134 11.01 -8.06 -0.99
N LEU A 135 12.34 -8.13 -0.95
CA LEU A 135 13.07 -9.32 -0.52
C LEU A 135 12.98 -9.59 0.99
N SER A 136 12.74 -8.55 1.81
CA SER A 136 12.65 -8.71 3.28
C SER A 136 11.64 -9.77 3.69
N TYR A 137 10.41 -9.70 3.17
CA TYR A 137 9.34 -10.66 3.44
C TYR A 137 9.06 -11.59 2.25
N GLY A 138 9.95 -11.61 1.26
CA GLY A 138 9.77 -12.37 0.02
C GLY A 138 8.89 -11.63 -1.01
N PRO A 139 9.36 -11.47 -2.26
CA PRO A 139 8.56 -10.78 -3.27
C PRO A 139 7.40 -11.67 -3.72
N ARG A 140 6.31 -11.03 -4.11
CA ARG A 140 5.16 -11.72 -4.70
C ARG A 140 5.43 -11.98 -6.17
N ALA A 141 5.07 -13.16 -6.66
CA ALA A 141 4.94 -13.37 -8.09
C ALA A 141 3.90 -12.37 -8.65
N PRO A 142 4.09 -11.83 -9.87
CA PRO A 142 3.19 -10.82 -10.41
C PRO A 142 1.78 -11.39 -10.61
N ILE A 143 0.82 -10.87 -9.84
CA ILE A 143 -0.61 -11.22 -9.95
C ILE A 143 -1.17 -10.64 -11.26
N THR A 144 -0.79 -9.40 -11.58
CA THR A 144 -1.17 -8.69 -12.81
C THR A 144 0.08 -8.42 -13.67
N PRO A 145 0.58 -9.39 -14.44
CA PRO A 145 1.83 -9.24 -15.19
C PRO A 145 1.69 -8.37 -16.44
N LEU A 146 0.47 -8.18 -16.94
CA LEU A 146 0.20 -7.24 -18.04
C LEU A 146 -0.22 -5.88 -17.47
N SER A 147 0.78 -5.13 -16.99
CA SER A 147 0.61 -3.78 -16.45
C SER A 147 1.65 -2.83 -17.03
N PHE A 148 1.27 -1.57 -17.24
CA PHE A 148 2.19 -0.52 -17.63
C PHE A 148 3.23 -0.29 -16.52
N PRO A 149 4.54 -0.40 -16.81
CA PRO A 149 5.58 -0.12 -15.82
C PRO A 149 5.44 1.29 -15.27
N LEU A 150 5.73 1.50 -13.98
CA LEU A 150 5.68 2.79 -13.28
C LEU A 150 4.27 3.38 -13.04
N ALA A 151 3.19 2.73 -13.46
CA ALA A 151 1.83 3.14 -13.14
C ALA A 151 1.16 2.15 -12.17
N GLN A 152 0.56 2.66 -11.08
CA GLN A 152 -0.09 1.82 -10.07
C GLN A 152 -1.41 1.23 -10.60
N HIS A 153 -2.47 2.03 -10.70
CA HIS A 153 -3.79 1.59 -11.18
C HIS A 153 -4.35 2.39 -12.36
N THR A 154 -3.88 3.62 -12.58
CA THR A 154 -4.41 4.53 -13.61
C THR A 154 -3.26 5.06 -14.47
N MET A 155 -3.49 5.22 -15.78
CA MET A 155 -2.51 5.84 -16.66
C MET A 155 -2.36 7.34 -16.35
N PRO A 156 -1.13 7.88 -16.21
CA PRO A 156 -0.90 9.22 -15.68
C PRO A 156 -1.36 10.38 -16.58
N VAL A 157 -1.61 10.13 -17.88
CA VAL A 157 -1.98 11.19 -18.84
C VAL A 157 -3.35 10.94 -19.47
N VAL A 158 -3.60 9.72 -19.94
CA VAL A 158 -4.82 9.38 -20.68
C VAL A 158 -5.96 8.88 -19.79
N GLY A 159 -5.70 8.68 -18.50
CA GLY A 159 -6.65 8.03 -17.60
C GLY A 159 -6.92 6.57 -17.97
N GLY A 160 -7.90 5.96 -17.32
CA GLY A 160 -8.20 4.54 -17.49
C GLY A 160 -7.17 3.62 -16.82
N LYS A 161 -7.46 2.31 -16.82
CA LYS A 161 -6.66 1.31 -16.10
C LYS A 161 -5.24 1.22 -16.66
N SER A 162 -4.24 1.17 -15.79
CA SER A 162 -2.84 0.93 -16.18
C SER A 162 -2.50 -0.54 -16.44
N TYR A 163 -3.50 -1.42 -16.42
CA TYR A 163 -3.32 -2.87 -16.52
C TYR A 163 -4.47 -3.53 -17.25
N ILE A 164 -4.21 -4.73 -17.76
CA ILE A 164 -5.21 -5.60 -18.37
C ILE A 164 -5.78 -6.53 -17.30
N GLU A 165 -7.10 -6.69 -17.26
CA GLU A 165 -7.77 -7.49 -16.22
C GLU A 165 -7.48 -8.99 -16.31
N LYS A 166 -7.19 -9.50 -17.51
CA LYS A 166 -6.89 -10.91 -17.76
C LYS A 166 -5.66 -11.06 -18.66
N PRO A 167 -4.80 -12.06 -18.40
CA PRO A 167 -4.93 -13.06 -17.34
C PRO A 167 -4.59 -12.48 -15.95
N GLN A 168 -4.95 -13.19 -14.89
CA GLN A 168 -4.49 -12.93 -13.52
C GLN A 168 -3.95 -14.23 -12.92
N TRP A 169 -2.85 -14.12 -12.18
CA TRP A 169 -2.16 -15.25 -11.59
C TRP A 169 -2.56 -15.35 -10.11
N LYS A 170 -2.71 -16.59 -9.62
CA LYS A 170 -2.95 -16.81 -8.19
C LYS A 170 -1.76 -16.28 -7.38
N TYR A 171 -2.06 -15.77 -6.19
CA TYR A 171 -1.04 -15.34 -5.25
C TYR A 171 -0.02 -16.46 -5.00
N ASN A 172 1.26 -16.09 -5.06
CA ASN A 172 2.38 -16.93 -4.70
C ASN A 172 3.50 -16.02 -4.18
N ARG A 173 3.98 -16.28 -2.96
CA ARG A 173 5.09 -15.55 -2.35
C ARG A 173 6.37 -16.33 -2.55
N LEU A 174 7.38 -15.66 -3.08
CA LEU A 174 8.71 -16.24 -3.29
C LEU A 174 9.52 -16.17 -2.00
N LYS A 175 10.53 -17.03 -1.87
CA LYS A 175 11.39 -17.07 -0.68
C LYS A 175 12.16 -15.76 -0.55
N GLY A 176 11.94 -15.05 0.55
CA GLY A 176 12.68 -13.85 0.96
C GLY A 176 13.78 -14.13 1.99
N PHE A 177 14.18 -13.08 2.69
CA PHE A 177 15.19 -13.13 3.76
C PHE A 177 14.61 -13.33 5.17
N GLY A 178 13.30 -13.13 5.36
CA GLY A 178 12.63 -13.30 6.63
C GLY A 178 11.11 -13.22 6.51
N GLU A 179 10.47 -13.06 7.66
CA GLU A 179 9.02 -12.95 7.84
C GLU A 179 8.71 -11.62 8.55
N VAL A 180 7.44 -11.21 8.54
CA VAL A 180 7.00 -9.99 9.23
C VAL A 180 7.11 -10.20 10.73
N GLN A 181 7.76 -9.28 11.43
CA GLN A 181 7.91 -9.32 12.88
C GLN A 181 7.08 -8.21 13.54
N ARG A 182 6.78 -8.42 14.83
CA ARG A 182 6.14 -7.39 15.63
C ARG A 182 7.01 -6.13 15.65
N ASN A 183 6.36 -4.98 15.56
CA ASN A 183 6.94 -3.65 15.45
C ASN A 183 7.65 -3.34 14.13
N ASP A 184 7.65 -4.23 13.13
CA ASP A 184 8.12 -3.88 11.80
C ASP A 184 7.26 -2.78 11.20
N ILE A 185 7.88 -1.82 10.51
CA ILE A 185 7.14 -0.94 9.60
C ILE A 185 6.96 -1.71 8.29
N VAL A 186 5.71 -1.85 7.85
CA VAL A 186 5.34 -2.68 6.72
C VAL A 186 4.61 -1.85 5.68
N VAL A 187 5.02 -2.01 4.42
CA VAL A 187 4.25 -1.54 3.27
C VAL A 187 3.36 -2.67 2.80
N PHE A 188 2.09 -2.38 2.60
CA PHE A 188 1.09 -3.35 2.16
C PHE A 188 0.03 -2.69 1.29
N ASN A 189 -0.69 -3.50 0.51
CA ASN A 189 -1.82 -3.03 -0.28
C ASN A 189 -3.06 -2.81 0.61
N PHE A 190 -3.81 -1.74 0.38
CA PHE A 190 -4.98 -1.38 1.17
C PHE A 190 -6.05 -2.49 1.11
N PRO A 191 -6.43 -3.14 2.23
CA PRO A 191 -7.30 -4.30 2.20
C PRO A 191 -8.71 -4.06 1.64
N PRO A 192 -9.40 -2.94 1.95
CA PRO A 192 -10.67 -2.58 1.31
C PRO A 192 -10.54 -1.78 0.01
N GLY A 193 -9.33 -1.64 -0.55
CA GLY A 193 -9.11 -1.02 -1.87
C GLY A 193 -9.48 -1.92 -3.06
N ASP A 194 -10.17 -3.04 -2.83
CA ASP A 194 -10.56 -4.00 -3.85
C ASP A 194 -11.77 -3.54 -4.68
N THR A 195 -12.66 -2.77 -4.05
CA THR A 195 -13.85 -2.17 -4.66
C THR A 195 -13.81 -0.67 -4.39
N VAL A 196 -13.92 0.15 -5.44
CA VAL A 196 -13.75 1.60 -5.34
C VAL A 196 -14.85 2.33 -6.10
N ALA A 197 -15.50 3.29 -5.43
CA ALA A 197 -16.40 4.27 -6.04
C ALA A 197 -15.57 5.47 -6.54
N LEU A 198 -15.47 5.67 -7.86
CA LEU A 198 -14.51 6.61 -8.44
C LEU A 198 -14.71 8.09 -8.05
N ASN A 199 -15.93 8.50 -7.71
CA ASN A 199 -16.21 9.88 -7.28
C ASN A 199 -16.06 10.07 -5.75
N GLN A 200 -15.92 9.00 -4.98
CA GLN A 200 -15.85 9.02 -3.50
C GLN A 200 -14.72 8.13 -3.00
N GLN A 201 -13.48 8.41 -3.42
CA GLN A 201 -12.31 7.59 -3.09
C GLN A 201 -11.73 7.88 -1.68
N GLY A 202 -12.23 8.92 -1.00
CA GLY A 202 -11.79 9.28 0.36
C GLY A 202 -12.35 8.37 1.46
N VAL A 203 -13.38 7.58 1.15
CA VAL A 203 -14.02 6.62 2.06
C VAL A 203 -14.07 5.28 1.34
N ASP A 204 -13.77 4.18 2.05
CA ASP A 204 -13.81 2.86 1.43
C ASP A 204 -15.25 2.42 1.08
N PHE A 205 -15.37 1.56 0.09
CA PHE A 205 -16.67 1.14 -0.45
C PHE A 205 -17.56 0.43 0.60
N TYR A 206 -16.97 -0.28 1.57
CA TYR A 206 -17.74 -1.04 2.55
C TYR A 206 -18.36 -0.11 3.58
N THR A 207 -17.60 0.90 4.03
CA THR A 207 -18.13 1.98 4.85
C THR A 207 -19.24 2.74 4.11
N LEU A 208 -19.03 3.08 2.82
CA LEU A 208 -20.08 3.72 2.02
C LEU A 208 -21.34 2.85 1.94
N ALA A 209 -21.19 1.54 1.69
CA ALA A 209 -22.30 0.61 1.63
C ALA A 209 -23.03 0.50 2.98
N LYS A 210 -22.30 0.43 4.11
CA LYS A 210 -22.88 0.35 5.46
C LYS A 210 -23.83 1.51 5.76
N TYR A 211 -23.44 2.74 5.39
CA TYR A 211 -24.23 3.94 5.69
C TYR A 211 -25.23 4.32 4.60
N HIS A 212 -25.26 3.60 3.48
CA HIS A 212 -26.24 3.82 2.44
C HIS A 212 -27.54 3.05 2.72
N PRO A 213 -28.74 3.65 2.62
CA PRO A 213 -30.01 2.98 2.94
C PRO A 213 -30.27 1.69 2.15
N GLU A 214 -29.80 1.63 0.90
CA GLU A 214 -29.91 0.46 0.01
C GLU A 214 -28.61 -0.36 -0.06
N GLY A 215 -27.68 -0.15 0.87
CA GLY A 215 -26.41 -0.86 0.92
C GLY A 215 -25.56 -0.67 -0.34
N SER A 216 -24.78 -1.70 -0.67
CA SER A 216 -23.92 -1.71 -1.85
C SER A 216 -24.68 -1.60 -3.18
N ALA A 217 -25.95 -1.99 -3.23
CA ALA A 217 -26.79 -1.90 -4.43
C ALA A 217 -27.09 -0.43 -4.77
N GLY A 218 -27.44 0.38 -3.76
CA GLY A 218 -27.69 1.80 -3.94
C GLY A 218 -26.45 2.56 -4.41
N ILE A 219 -25.28 2.28 -3.81
CA ILE A 219 -24.00 2.86 -4.25
C ILE A 219 -23.73 2.56 -5.73
N ARG A 220 -24.05 1.35 -6.20
CA ARG A 220 -23.85 0.94 -7.61
C ARG A 220 -24.88 1.55 -8.55
N ALA A 221 -26.09 1.82 -8.07
CA ALA A 221 -27.16 2.44 -8.84
C ALA A 221 -26.93 3.95 -9.05
N ASP A 222 -26.49 4.68 -8.01
CA ASP A 222 -26.24 6.13 -8.08
C ASP A 222 -24.84 6.48 -8.62
N LYS A 223 -24.63 6.25 -9.91
CA LYS A 223 -23.40 6.63 -10.62
C LYS A 223 -23.13 8.13 -10.63
N ARG A 224 -24.14 8.97 -10.42
CA ARG A 224 -23.96 10.43 -10.40
C ARG A 224 -23.19 10.85 -9.16
N THR A 225 -23.54 10.29 -8.00
CA THR A 225 -22.88 10.60 -6.72
C THR A 225 -21.59 9.80 -6.54
N TYR A 226 -21.61 8.49 -6.83
CA TYR A 226 -20.51 7.58 -6.49
C TYR A 226 -19.57 7.29 -7.66
N GLY A 227 -19.96 7.64 -8.89
CA GLY A 227 -19.20 7.31 -10.10
C GLY A 227 -19.33 5.83 -10.47
N GLU A 228 -18.46 5.37 -11.37
CA GLU A 228 -18.39 3.93 -11.64
C GLU A 228 -17.74 3.20 -10.47
N VAL A 229 -18.29 2.04 -10.11
CA VAL A 229 -17.70 1.14 -9.12
C VAL A 229 -16.76 0.19 -9.84
N VAL A 230 -15.47 0.30 -9.55
CA VAL A 230 -14.42 -0.50 -10.19
C VAL A 230 -13.79 -1.47 -9.20
N TYR A 231 -13.30 -2.58 -9.75
CA TYR A 231 -12.55 -3.58 -8.98
C TYR A 231 -11.06 -3.52 -9.30
N ARG A 232 -10.22 -3.72 -8.29
CA ARG A 232 -8.75 -3.68 -8.41
C ARG A 232 -8.10 -4.96 -7.88
N PRO A 233 -7.24 -5.63 -8.69
CA PRO A 233 -6.44 -6.74 -8.19
C PRO A 233 -5.47 -6.24 -7.12
N ILE A 234 -5.04 -7.14 -6.22
CA ILE A 234 -4.33 -6.82 -4.98
C ILE A 234 -3.09 -5.95 -5.24
N ASP A 235 -2.29 -6.30 -6.25
CA ASP A 235 -1.06 -5.59 -6.61
C ASP A 235 -1.29 -4.22 -7.29
N ARG A 236 -2.54 -3.85 -7.54
CA ARG A 236 -2.97 -2.56 -8.11
C ARG A 236 -3.77 -1.70 -7.14
N ARG A 237 -3.95 -2.14 -5.89
CA ARG A 237 -4.58 -1.31 -4.85
C ARG A 237 -3.60 -0.25 -4.36
N GLU A 238 -4.11 0.75 -3.64
CA GLU A 238 -3.34 1.73 -2.89
C GLU A 238 -2.35 1.05 -1.96
N ASN A 239 -1.24 1.72 -1.67
CA ASN A 239 -0.25 1.21 -0.73
C ASN A 239 -0.32 2.02 0.56
N TYR A 240 -0.31 1.31 1.68
CA TYR A 240 -0.31 1.87 3.02
C TYR A 240 0.97 1.44 3.72
N VAL A 241 1.43 2.28 4.65
CA VAL A 241 2.56 2.00 5.52
C VAL A 241 2.09 2.15 6.96
N LYS A 242 2.30 1.10 7.77
CA LYS A 242 1.91 1.03 9.19
C LYS A 242 2.88 0.14 9.95
N ARG A 243 2.80 0.15 11.27
CA ARG A 243 3.54 -0.77 12.14
C ARG A 243 2.75 -2.06 12.34
N CYS A 244 3.41 -3.20 12.21
CA CYS A 244 2.83 -4.49 12.55
C CYS A 244 2.75 -4.63 14.07
N ILE A 245 1.54 -4.75 14.61
CA ILE A 245 1.30 -4.84 16.05
C ILE A 245 0.86 -6.25 16.45
N GLY A 246 -0.02 -6.89 15.68
CA GLY A 246 -0.46 -8.26 15.94
C GLY A 246 -0.03 -9.21 14.83
N LEU A 247 0.48 -10.38 15.23
CA LEU A 247 0.96 -11.44 14.35
C LEU A 247 -0.10 -12.56 14.20
N PRO A 248 0.06 -13.45 13.21
CA PRO A 248 -0.88 -14.54 13.00
C PRO A 248 -1.00 -15.45 14.23
N GLY A 249 -2.23 -15.74 14.64
CA GLY A 249 -2.57 -16.65 15.74
C GLY A 249 -2.76 -15.96 17.09
N GLU A 250 -2.38 -14.69 17.21
CA GLU A 250 -2.42 -13.93 18.45
C GLU A 250 -3.79 -13.26 18.68
N THR A 251 -4.06 -12.90 19.93
CA THR A 251 -5.22 -12.09 20.31
C THR A 251 -4.78 -10.68 20.68
N LEU A 252 -5.31 -9.68 19.97
CA LEU A 252 -5.04 -8.28 20.25
C LEU A 252 -6.17 -7.66 21.06
N GLU A 253 -5.79 -6.92 22.09
CA GLU A 253 -6.70 -6.13 22.92
C GLU A 253 -6.07 -4.77 23.21
N MET A 254 -6.89 -3.73 23.33
CA MET A 254 -6.48 -2.41 23.79
C MET A 254 -7.28 -2.01 25.01
N ARG A 255 -6.59 -1.51 26.03
CA ARG A 255 -7.17 -0.98 27.27
C ARG A 255 -6.50 0.36 27.54
N ASP A 256 -7.26 1.46 27.55
CA ASP A 256 -6.74 2.81 27.81
C ASP A 256 -5.46 3.14 27.00
N ASP A 257 -5.54 2.99 25.67
CA ASP A 257 -4.45 3.19 24.69
C ASP A 257 -3.28 2.18 24.75
N SER A 258 -3.29 1.29 25.73
CA SER A 258 -2.26 0.27 25.91
C SER A 258 -2.64 -0.97 25.14
N VAL A 259 -1.71 -1.47 24.34
CA VAL A 259 -1.91 -2.70 23.56
C VAL A 259 -1.52 -3.89 24.42
N PHE A 260 -2.33 -4.94 24.37
CA PHE A 260 -2.07 -6.25 24.95
C PHE A 260 -2.13 -7.30 23.84
N ILE A 261 -1.20 -8.24 23.87
CA ILE A 261 -1.15 -9.38 22.96
C ILE A 261 -1.19 -10.64 23.81
N ASP A 262 -2.20 -11.48 23.59
CA ASP A 262 -2.46 -12.68 24.40
C ASP A 262 -2.51 -12.38 25.92
N GLY A 263 -2.98 -11.18 26.27
CA GLY A 263 -3.07 -10.68 27.65
C GLY A 263 -1.80 -10.02 28.18
N GLU A 264 -0.67 -10.08 27.46
CA GLU A 264 0.59 -9.45 27.85
C GLU A 264 0.72 -8.02 27.31
N TYR A 265 1.15 -7.09 28.17
CA TYR A 265 1.34 -5.69 27.78
C TYR A 265 2.44 -5.53 26.73
N LEU A 266 2.11 -4.85 25.63
CA LEU A 266 3.04 -4.44 24.59
C LEU A 266 3.37 -2.94 24.76
N PRO A 267 4.64 -2.58 25.09
CA PRO A 267 5.05 -1.19 25.19
C PRO A 267 4.79 -0.41 23.90
N ASN A 268 4.19 0.78 24.04
CA ASN A 268 3.97 1.66 22.91
C ASN A 268 5.33 2.10 22.30
N PRO A 269 5.43 2.25 20.97
CA PRO A 269 6.62 2.82 20.34
C PRO A 269 6.95 4.19 20.94
N ARG A 270 8.24 4.47 21.16
CA ARG A 270 8.71 5.72 21.79
C ARG A 270 8.15 6.99 21.13
N LEU A 271 7.96 6.94 19.82
CA LEU A 271 7.52 8.07 19.00
C LEU A 271 6.02 8.03 18.67
N ALA A 272 5.25 7.14 19.30
CA ALA A 272 3.81 7.12 19.12
C ALA A 272 3.17 8.44 19.61
N GLN A 273 2.22 8.94 18.84
CA GLN A 273 1.45 10.14 19.16
C GLN A 273 0.02 9.77 19.53
N HIS A 274 -0.53 10.51 20.49
CA HIS A 274 -1.95 10.51 20.85
C HIS A 274 -2.45 11.95 20.77
N ASN A 275 -3.75 12.13 20.60
CA ASN A 275 -4.36 13.45 20.66
C ASN A 275 -4.51 13.91 22.11
N TYR A 276 -4.23 15.18 22.33
CA TYR A 276 -4.40 15.85 23.61
C TYR A 276 -5.18 17.14 23.43
N MET A 277 -5.88 17.50 24.51
CA MET A 277 -6.38 18.84 24.74
C MET A 277 -5.36 19.64 25.57
N ILE A 278 -5.10 20.88 25.18
CA ILE A 278 -4.20 21.80 25.88
C ILE A 278 -5.02 22.97 26.41
N HIS A 279 -5.14 23.05 27.74
CA HIS A 279 -5.83 24.15 28.43
C HIS A 279 -4.82 25.24 28.80
N THR A 280 -5.04 26.45 28.32
CA THR A 280 -4.20 27.63 28.58
C THR A 280 -4.95 28.69 29.38
N ASP A 281 -4.23 29.67 29.91
CA ASP A 281 -4.77 30.86 30.58
C ASP A 281 -5.57 31.82 29.68
N GLY A 282 -5.79 31.46 28.41
CA GLY A 282 -6.36 32.32 27.38
C GLY A 282 -5.32 32.79 26.37
N THR A 283 -4.02 32.68 26.68
CA THR A 283 -2.93 32.97 25.76
C THR A 283 -3.06 32.10 24.50
N PRO A 284 -3.11 32.70 23.31
CA PRO A 284 -3.11 31.94 22.07
C PRO A 284 -1.78 31.24 21.82
N ILE A 285 -1.82 29.96 21.44
CA ILE A 285 -0.65 29.21 20.98
C ILE A 285 -0.35 29.58 19.52
N SER A 286 0.87 30.05 19.27
CA SER A 286 1.33 30.36 17.92
C SER A 286 1.62 29.08 17.11
N VAL A 287 1.48 29.18 15.79
CA VAL A 287 1.88 28.12 14.84
C VAL A 287 3.37 27.79 14.96
N ASP A 288 4.20 28.77 15.30
CA ASP A 288 5.64 28.59 15.48
C ASP A 288 5.96 27.68 16.66
N LEU A 289 5.20 27.74 17.75
CA LEU A 289 5.40 26.83 18.88
C LEU A 289 5.07 25.38 18.51
N PHE A 290 4.00 25.15 17.77
CA PHE A 290 3.69 23.80 17.25
C PHE A 290 4.74 23.32 16.25
N THR A 291 5.29 24.24 15.45
CA THR A 291 6.40 23.95 14.53
C THR A 291 7.69 23.62 15.29
N GLU A 292 7.98 24.30 16.41
CA GLU A 292 9.11 24.01 17.31
C GLU A 292 9.01 22.59 17.91
N LEU A 293 7.80 22.20 18.31
CA LEU A 293 7.51 20.83 18.76
C LEU A 293 7.46 19.82 17.59
N GLY A 294 7.53 20.31 16.35
CA GLY A 294 7.49 19.54 15.11
C GLY A 294 6.13 18.95 14.78
N ILE A 295 5.04 19.39 15.39
CA ILE A 295 3.70 18.84 15.13
C ILE A 295 3.32 19.12 13.67
N ASN A 296 2.81 18.10 12.97
CA ASN A 296 2.44 18.23 11.58
C ASN A 296 1.27 19.22 11.43
N LYS A 297 1.44 20.24 10.58
CA LYS A 297 0.46 21.30 10.37
C LYS A 297 -0.91 20.79 9.94
N ALA A 298 -0.93 19.77 9.08
CA ALA A 298 -2.17 19.16 8.60
C ALA A 298 -3.00 18.50 9.72
N ASP A 299 -2.38 18.20 10.86
CA ASP A 299 -3.02 17.46 11.94
C ASP A 299 -3.67 18.35 13.00
N TYR A 300 -3.43 19.67 13.01
CA TYR A 300 -4.03 20.56 14.02
C TYR A 300 -4.70 21.79 13.44
N LEU A 301 -4.38 22.15 12.20
CA LEU A 301 -5.00 23.29 11.54
C LEU A 301 -6.42 22.95 11.07
N GLN A 302 -7.34 23.87 11.33
CA GLN A 302 -8.66 23.90 10.72
C GLN A 302 -8.69 25.06 9.72
N ASP A 303 -9.25 24.82 8.53
CA ASP A 303 -9.54 25.90 7.59
C ASP A 303 -10.84 26.58 8.00
N ALA A 304 -10.73 27.82 8.48
CA ALA A 304 -11.85 28.69 8.75
C ALA A 304 -11.73 29.92 7.83
N TYR A 305 -12.49 29.92 6.73
CA TYR A 305 -12.58 31.04 5.80
C TYR A 305 -11.23 31.46 5.18
N GLY A 306 -10.37 30.50 4.84
CA GLY A 306 -9.09 30.77 4.16
C GLY A 306 -7.95 31.19 5.08
N GLN A 307 -8.14 31.11 6.39
CA GLN A 307 -7.10 31.28 7.40
C GLN A 307 -6.96 29.96 8.19
N ALA A 308 -5.83 29.29 8.01
CA ALA A 308 -5.54 28.06 8.73
C ALA A 308 -5.07 28.41 10.15
N ALA A 309 -5.87 28.06 11.15
CA ALA A 309 -5.55 28.28 12.56
C ALA A 309 -5.65 26.97 13.36
N PRO A 310 -4.94 26.83 14.50
CA PRO A 310 -5.11 25.68 15.34
C PRO A 310 -6.55 25.55 15.86
N ARG A 311 -7.04 24.31 15.88
CA ARG A 311 -8.32 23.95 16.51
C ARG A 311 -8.33 24.39 17.97
N SER A 312 -9.15 25.41 18.27
CA SER A 312 -9.27 25.96 19.62
C SER A 312 -10.64 26.53 19.90
N GLN A 313 -10.97 26.64 21.18
CA GLN A 313 -12.18 27.26 21.68
C GLN A 313 -11.84 28.18 22.86
N ASP A 314 -12.36 29.40 22.82
CA ASP A 314 -12.36 30.30 23.97
C ASP A 314 -13.39 29.82 24.99
N LEU A 315 -12.99 29.66 26.25
CA LEU A 315 -13.86 29.13 27.30
C LEU A 315 -14.48 30.23 28.15
N THR A 316 -14.28 31.50 27.79
CA THR A 316 -14.91 32.64 28.46
C THR A 316 -16.44 32.48 28.43
N GLY A 317 -17.06 32.48 29.62
CA GLY A 317 -18.51 32.35 29.76
C GLY A 317 -19.05 30.90 29.74
N VAL A 318 -18.19 29.90 29.56
CA VAL A 318 -18.57 28.48 29.75
C VAL A 318 -18.79 28.21 31.24
N ASP A 319 -19.89 27.56 31.59
CA ASP A 319 -20.23 27.29 32.99
C ASP A 319 -19.30 26.23 33.61
N SER A 320 -19.22 26.23 34.95
CA SER A 320 -18.31 25.34 35.68
C SER A 320 -18.65 23.86 35.55
N VAL A 321 -19.92 23.51 35.28
CA VAL A 321 -20.35 22.11 35.08
C VAL A 321 -19.81 21.61 33.75
N SER A 322 -20.02 22.38 32.67
CA SER A 322 -19.47 22.08 31.34
C SER A 322 -17.94 21.95 31.36
N MET A 323 -17.25 22.85 32.07
CA MET A 323 -15.79 22.76 32.25
C MET A 323 -15.39 21.46 32.96
N ALA A 324 -16.06 21.13 34.07
CA ALA A 324 -15.75 19.94 34.85
C ALA A 324 -15.99 18.63 34.08
N LEU A 325 -16.98 18.57 33.18
CA LEU A 325 -17.23 17.40 32.32
C LEU A 325 -16.00 17.02 31.46
N PHE A 326 -15.21 18.01 31.03
CA PHE A 326 -13.99 17.78 30.25
C PHE A 326 -12.72 17.76 31.11
N GLY A 327 -12.85 17.72 32.43
CA GLY A 327 -11.71 17.74 33.36
C GLY A 327 -11.00 19.10 33.43
N LEU A 328 -11.68 20.18 33.04
CA LEU A 328 -11.13 21.54 33.02
C LEU A 328 -11.51 22.28 34.30
N GLN A 329 -10.61 23.13 34.77
CA GLN A 329 -10.82 23.94 35.98
C GLN A 329 -10.41 25.39 35.73
N ALA A 330 -11.30 26.31 36.10
CA ALA A 330 -11.00 27.73 36.07
C ALA A 330 -9.87 28.07 37.06
N ARG A 331 -9.06 29.08 36.74
CA ARG A 331 -8.05 29.64 37.65
C ARG A 331 -8.23 31.15 37.72
N ASP A 332 -8.22 31.69 38.93
CA ASP A 332 -8.31 33.13 39.19
C ASP A 332 -9.53 33.81 38.50
N GLY A 333 -10.66 33.10 38.44
CA GLY A 333 -11.89 33.60 37.79
C GLY A 333 -11.87 33.61 36.26
N ASN A 334 -10.84 33.04 35.64
CA ASN A 334 -10.70 32.90 34.20
C ASN A 334 -10.82 31.42 33.79
N ASN A 335 -11.60 31.16 32.75
CA ASN A 335 -11.77 29.83 32.17
C ASN A 335 -10.71 29.50 31.11
N GLY A 336 -10.03 30.52 30.57
CA GLY A 336 -8.94 30.36 29.61
C GLY A 336 -9.38 29.88 28.23
N ARG A 337 -8.50 29.14 27.55
CA ARG A 337 -8.71 28.65 26.18
C ARG A 337 -8.29 27.19 26.08
N ILE A 338 -8.97 26.41 25.24
CA ILE A 338 -8.59 25.02 24.98
C ILE A 338 -8.23 24.82 23.52
N TYR A 339 -7.16 24.08 23.29
CA TYR A 339 -6.78 23.52 21.99
C TYR A 339 -7.08 22.04 22.01
N TYR A 340 -7.65 21.49 20.94
CA TYR A 340 -8.07 20.09 20.89
C TYR A 340 -7.57 19.39 19.64
N SER A 341 -7.50 18.06 19.74
CA SER A 341 -7.04 17.12 18.74
C SER A 341 -5.63 17.41 18.27
N ILE A 342 -4.75 17.72 19.23
CA ILE A 342 -3.34 18.03 18.99
C ILE A 342 -2.51 16.76 19.18
N PRO A 343 -1.95 16.15 18.11
CA PRO A 343 -1.17 14.92 18.25
C PRO A 343 0.21 15.21 18.83
N MET A 344 0.53 14.59 19.96
CA MET A 344 1.81 14.77 20.66
C MET A 344 2.38 13.43 21.12
N THR A 345 3.71 13.31 21.10
CA THR A 345 4.42 12.25 21.81
C THR A 345 4.47 12.56 23.30
N ALA A 346 4.79 11.57 24.14
CA ALA A 346 4.99 11.79 25.57
C ALA A 346 6.04 12.89 25.85
N GLU A 347 7.13 12.94 25.07
CA GLU A 347 8.17 13.98 25.19
C GLU A 347 7.64 15.37 24.84
N MET A 348 6.79 15.50 23.81
CA MET A 348 6.19 16.78 23.41
C MET A 348 5.22 17.31 24.47
N VAL A 349 4.46 16.40 25.11
CA VAL A 349 3.57 16.75 26.23
C VAL A 349 4.37 17.38 27.36
N GLU A 350 5.50 16.79 27.77
CA GLU A 350 6.34 17.36 28.83
C GLU A 350 6.94 18.72 28.45
N LYS A 351 7.38 18.89 27.20
CA LYS A 351 7.84 20.21 26.69
C LYS A 351 6.74 21.26 26.71
N MET A 352 5.50 20.87 26.37
CA MET A 352 4.36 21.79 26.38
C MET A 352 3.92 22.14 27.81
N LYS A 353 3.91 21.18 28.74
CA LYS A 353 3.61 21.43 30.17
C LYS A 353 4.56 22.43 30.81
N ALA A 354 5.80 22.50 30.34
CA ALA A 354 6.79 23.46 30.84
C ALA A 354 6.52 24.92 30.43
N ARG A 355 5.53 25.19 29.56
CA ARG A 355 5.16 26.55 29.15
C ARG A 355 4.31 27.24 30.22
N PRO A 356 4.67 28.44 30.71
CA PRO A 356 3.98 29.09 31.83
C PRO A 356 2.47 29.33 31.65
N PHE A 357 2.04 29.56 30.41
CA PHE A 357 0.64 29.82 30.07
C PHE A 357 -0.21 28.55 29.95
N VAL A 358 0.39 27.35 30.03
CA VAL A 358 -0.31 26.07 29.96
C VAL A 358 -0.76 25.67 31.36
N TRP A 359 -2.07 25.55 31.56
CA TRP A 359 -2.65 25.15 32.82
C TRP A 359 -2.75 23.63 32.97
N ASN A 360 -3.18 22.94 31.93
CA ASN A 360 -3.33 21.49 31.93
C ASN A 360 -3.19 20.90 30.52
N ILE A 361 -2.80 19.63 30.44
CA ILE A 361 -2.83 18.85 29.20
C ILE A 361 -3.54 17.54 29.50
N ILE A 362 -4.64 17.30 28.79
CA ILE A 362 -5.53 16.15 29.00
C ILE A 362 -5.46 15.29 27.76
N LYS A 363 -5.18 13.99 27.91
CA LYS A 363 -5.24 13.07 26.77
C LYS A 363 -6.69 12.91 26.35
N GLU A 364 -6.98 13.02 25.06
CA GLU A 364 -8.33 12.79 24.55
C GLU A 364 -8.70 11.33 24.69
N GLN A 365 -9.91 11.07 25.17
CA GLN A 365 -10.53 9.75 25.13
C GLN A 365 -11.78 9.81 24.27
N GLU A 366 -11.93 8.84 23.40
CA GLU A 366 -13.15 8.68 22.61
C GLU A 366 -14.26 8.05 23.46
N GLN A 367 -15.44 8.65 23.39
CA GLN A 367 -16.62 8.12 24.06
C GLN A 367 -17.14 6.90 23.30
N PRO A 368 -17.56 5.83 24.01
CA PRO A 368 -18.21 4.67 23.40
C PRO A 368 -19.47 5.05 22.60
N GLY A 369 -19.83 4.22 21.62
CA GLY A 369 -21.07 4.36 20.84
C GLY A 369 -20.89 4.87 19.41
N LEU A 370 -19.66 5.12 18.98
CA LEU A 370 -19.35 5.41 17.58
C LEU A 370 -19.01 4.10 16.83
N ASN A 371 -19.88 3.67 15.90
CA ASN A 371 -19.73 2.42 15.13
C ASN A 371 -18.76 2.53 13.93
N TYR A 372 -17.56 3.10 14.14
CA TYR A 372 -16.53 3.27 13.10
C TYR A 372 -15.48 2.16 13.06
N TYR A 373 -15.44 1.31 14.07
CA TYR A 373 -14.38 0.32 14.24
C TYR A 373 -14.75 -1.04 13.67
N TYR A 374 -13.75 -1.74 13.15
CA TYR A 374 -13.87 -3.12 12.72
C TYR A 374 -14.12 -4.03 13.95
N PRO A 375 -14.98 -5.05 13.87
CA PRO A 375 -15.81 -5.42 12.73
C PRO A 375 -17.00 -4.49 12.50
N LEU A 376 -17.22 -4.09 11.24
CA LEU A 376 -18.19 -3.05 10.88
C LEU A 376 -19.63 -3.42 11.23
N ASP A 377 -20.00 -4.70 11.18
CA ASP A 377 -21.38 -5.16 11.35
C ASP A 377 -21.66 -5.69 12.76
N HIS A 378 -20.84 -5.33 13.75
CA HIS A 378 -21.03 -5.73 15.15
C HIS A 378 -20.75 -4.57 16.11
N GLU A 379 -21.69 -4.31 17.00
CA GLU A 379 -21.61 -3.24 17.99
C GLU A 379 -20.91 -3.71 19.27
N GLY A 380 -19.57 -3.71 19.25
CA GLY A 380 -18.75 -4.12 20.40
C GLY A 380 -18.54 -3.03 21.46
N GLY A 381 -19.05 -1.80 21.23
CA GLY A 381 -18.75 -0.64 22.07
C GLY A 381 -17.27 -0.20 22.01
N TRP A 382 -16.49 -0.75 21.07
CA TRP A 382 -15.08 -0.46 20.91
C TRP A 382 -14.85 0.99 20.50
N THR A 383 -13.77 1.55 21.00
CA THR A 383 -13.26 2.87 20.67
C THR A 383 -11.84 2.75 20.13
N ARG A 384 -11.25 3.87 19.73
CA ARG A 384 -9.83 3.94 19.33
C ARG A 384 -8.86 3.57 20.44
N ASP A 385 -9.30 3.72 21.68
CA ASP A 385 -8.50 3.67 22.90
C ASP A 385 -8.76 2.36 23.67
N THR A 386 -9.96 1.79 23.51
CA THR A 386 -10.38 0.48 24.06
C THR A 386 -10.97 -0.39 22.96
N TYR A 387 -10.27 -1.45 22.57
CA TYR A 387 -10.58 -2.24 21.36
C TYR A 387 -10.34 -3.73 21.60
N GLY A 388 -11.17 -4.59 21.04
CA GLY A 388 -11.01 -6.03 21.18
C GLY A 388 -11.62 -6.58 22.49
N PRO A 389 -11.27 -7.82 22.86
CA PRO A 389 -10.27 -8.67 22.22
C PRO A 389 -10.64 -9.08 20.79
N LEU A 390 -9.64 -9.23 19.92
CA LEU A 390 -9.78 -9.68 18.54
C LEU A 390 -8.68 -10.70 18.22
N TRP A 391 -9.07 -11.93 17.91
CA TRP A 391 -8.15 -12.98 17.49
C TRP A 391 -7.75 -12.81 16.02
N ILE A 392 -6.46 -12.95 15.73
CA ILE A 392 -5.88 -12.73 14.41
C ILE A 392 -5.65 -14.09 13.75
N PRO A 393 -6.27 -14.41 12.61
CA PRO A 393 -6.15 -15.75 12.04
C PRO A 393 -4.73 -16.08 11.56
N ALA A 394 -4.31 -17.32 11.82
CA ALA A 394 -3.09 -17.92 11.24
C ALA A 394 -3.44 -18.94 10.18
N ARG A 395 -2.53 -19.15 9.22
CA ARG A 395 -2.68 -20.21 8.23
C ARG A 395 -2.78 -21.57 8.93
N GLY A 396 -3.79 -22.34 8.54
CA GLY A 396 -4.06 -23.66 9.11
C GLY A 396 -4.78 -23.62 10.46
N ALA A 397 -4.94 -22.45 11.08
CA ALA A 397 -5.80 -22.30 12.24
C ALA A 397 -7.27 -22.42 11.82
N THR A 398 -8.11 -22.90 12.74
CA THR A 398 -9.53 -23.15 12.50
C THR A 398 -10.37 -22.35 13.48
N ILE A 399 -11.37 -21.64 12.97
CA ILE A 399 -12.43 -21.02 13.77
C ILE A 399 -13.67 -21.91 13.77
N THR A 400 -14.37 -21.97 14.91
CA THR A 400 -15.65 -22.67 15.07
C THR A 400 -16.81 -21.67 15.18
N PHE A 401 -17.97 -22.02 14.65
CA PHE A 401 -19.21 -21.24 14.71
C PHE A 401 -20.20 -21.83 15.74
N ASP A 402 -19.68 -22.13 16.93
CA ASP A 402 -20.39 -22.78 18.06
C ASP A 402 -20.94 -21.80 19.10
N ASN A 403 -20.33 -20.62 19.20
CA ASN A 403 -20.71 -19.50 20.07
C ASN A 403 -20.38 -18.17 19.39
N ASP A 404 -21.01 -17.08 19.85
CA ASP A 404 -20.81 -15.71 19.38
C ASP A 404 -20.80 -15.60 17.84
N VAL A 405 -21.69 -16.34 17.19
CA VAL A 405 -21.68 -16.54 15.74
C VAL A 405 -21.82 -15.22 15.00
N ASP A 406 -22.70 -14.32 15.45
CA ASP A 406 -22.87 -12.98 14.86
C ASP A 406 -21.56 -12.18 14.87
N TYR A 407 -20.85 -12.18 16.00
CA TYR A 407 -19.55 -11.52 16.13
C TYR A 407 -18.51 -12.18 15.21
N LYS A 408 -18.42 -13.51 15.21
CA LYS A 408 -17.45 -14.24 14.37
C LYS A 408 -17.73 -14.04 12.88
N VAL A 409 -19.00 -13.99 12.48
CA VAL A 409 -19.39 -13.66 11.12
C VAL A 409 -18.90 -12.25 10.77
N ALA A 410 -19.23 -11.25 11.59
CA ALA A 410 -18.81 -9.86 11.36
C ALA A 410 -17.28 -9.72 11.33
N ALA A 411 -16.57 -10.45 12.19
CA ALA A 411 -15.12 -10.42 12.34
C ALA A 411 -14.35 -11.22 11.28
N TYR A 412 -14.92 -12.25 10.66
CA TYR A 412 -14.15 -13.17 9.80
C TYR A 412 -14.76 -13.42 8.42
N GLU A 413 -15.98 -12.97 8.11
CA GLU A 413 -16.58 -13.09 6.77
C GLU A 413 -15.62 -12.55 5.70
N ARG A 414 -15.04 -11.36 5.93
CA ARG A 414 -14.14 -10.73 4.97
C ARG A 414 -12.91 -11.58 4.66
N CYS A 415 -12.36 -12.25 5.65
CA CYS A 415 -11.25 -13.20 5.47
C CYS A 415 -11.65 -14.36 4.57
N ILE A 416 -12.77 -14.99 4.88
CA ILE A 416 -13.25 -16.19 4.19
C ILE A 416 -13.68 -15.86 2.75
N LYS A 417 -14.40 -14.75 2.58
CA LYS A 417 -15.04 -14.35 1.33
C LYS A 417 -14.11 -13.56 0.41
N ASN A 418 -13.67 -12.39 0.85
CA ASN A 418 -12.96 -11.44 -0.01
C ASN A 418 -11.49 -11.80 -0.19
N TYR A 419 -10.83 -12.28 0.86
CA TYR A 419 -9.40 -12.58 0.81
C TYR A 419 -9.14 -14.01 0.31
N GLU A 420 -9.85 -15.00 0.83
CA GLU A 420 -9.63 -16.42 0.49
C GLU A 420 -10.54 -16.97 -0.61
N GLY A 421 -11.44 -16.13 -1.15
CA GLY A 421 -12.18 -16.38 -2.39
C GLY A 421 -13.29 -17.42 -2.27
N ASN A 422 -13.87 -17.62 -1.09
CA ASN A 422 -15.01 -18.51 -0.92
C ASN A 422 -16.34 -17.76 -1.07
N GLN A 423 -17.41 -18.48 -1.41
CA GLN A 423 -18.76 -17.96 -1.16
C GLN A 423 -19.05 -18.08 0.33
N PHE A 424 -19.66 -17.06 0.90
CA PHE A 424 -20.01 -17.00 2.32
C PHE A 424 -21.39 -16.37 2.46
N ASP A 425 -22.30 -17.10 3.09
CA ASP A 425 -23.64 -16.65 3.46
C ASP A 425 -23.87 -16.91 4.96
N TYR A 426 -24.53 -15.96 5.62
CA TYR A 426 -25.01 -16.09 6.99
C TYR A 426 -26.51 -15.86 7.03
N ARG A 427 -27.28 -16.88 7.42
CA ARG A 427 -28.74 -16.81 7.50
C ARG A 427 -29.24 -17.75 8.58
N ASP A 428 -30.30 -17.33 9.28
CA ASP A 428 -30.96 -18.13 10.30
C ASP A 428 -30.00 -18.66 11.38
N GLY A 429 -29.00 -17.86 11.77
CA GLY A 429 -27.98 -18.23 12.76
C GLY A 429 -26.95 -19.26 12.28
N LYS A 430 -26.93 -19.59 10.98
CA LYS A 430 -26.06 -20.61 10.39
C LYS A 430 -25.16 -20.04 9.31
N VAL A 431 -23.91 -20.51 9.31
CA VAL A 431 -22.90 -20.15 8.32
C VAL A 431 -22.90 -21.16 7.18
N TYR A 432 -22.86 -20.67 5.95
CA TYR A 432 -22.72 -21.48 4.75
C TYR A 432 -21.49 -21.04 3.96
N ILE A 433 -20.60 -22.00 3.66
CA ILE A 433 -19.38 -21.75 2.90
C ILE A 433 -19.43 -22.60 1.64
N ASN A 434 -19.34 -21.95 0.47
CA ASN A 434 -19.46 -22.60 -0.84
C ASN A 434 -20.77 -23.42 -0.97
N GLY A 435 -21.87 -22.88 -0.42
CA GLY A 435 -23.21 -23.47 -0.48
C GLY A 435 -23.49 -24.59 0.54
N GLN A 436 -22.52 -24.96 1.37
CA GLN A 436 -22.67 -26.00 2.40
C GLN A 436 -22.70 -25.39 3.79
N GLU A 437 -23.59 -25.86 4.65
CA GLU A 437 -23.60 -25.49 6.08
C GLU A 437 -22.25 -25.88 6.70
N ALA A 438 -21.65 -24.96 7.46
CA ALA A 438 -20.31 -25.11 7.97
C ALA A 438 -20.25 -24.70 9.45
N ASP A 439 -19.82 -25.62 10.31
CA ASP A 439 -19.61 -25.35 11.74
C ASP A 439 -18.21 -24.78 12.03
N SER A 440 -17.33 -24.77 11.03
CA SER A 440 -15.96 -24.25 11.16
C SER A 440 -15.35 -23.83 9.83
N TYR A 441 -14.24 -23.10 9.90
CA TYR A 441 -13.43 -22.74 8.74
C TYR A 441 -11.93 -22.75 9.07
N THR A 442 -11.11 -23.35 8.19
CA THR A 442 -9.65 -23.33 8.30
C THR A 442 -9.05 -22.28 7.37
N PHE A 443 -8.31 -21.32 7.93
CA PHE A 443 -7.73 -20.21 7.19
C PHE A 443 -6.57 -20.65 6.30
N LYS A 444 -6.54 -20.11 5.07
CA LYS A 444 -5.50 -20.37 4.07
C LYS A 444 -4.37 -19.36 4.16
N TYR A 445 -4.57 -18.21 4.79
CA TYR A 445 -3.58 -17.14 4.90
C TYR A 445 -3.20 -16.84 6.35
N ASP A 446 -2.00 -16.27 6.48
CA ASP A 446 -1.55 -15.59 7.69
C ASP A 446 -2.07 -14.15 7.66
N TYR A 447 -2.62 -13.68 8.78
CA TYR A 447 -3.18 -12.35 8.92
C TYR A 447 -2.41 -11.52 9.95
N TYR A 448 -2.43 -10.21 9.75
CA TYR A 448 -1.69 -9.25 10.57
C TYR A 448 -2.59 -8.10 10.99
N PHE A 449 -2.31 -7.54 12.15
CA PHE A 449 -2.94 -6.31 12.64
C PHE A 449 -1.95 -5.16 12.55
N MET A 450 -2.28 -4.15 11.75
CA MET A 450 -1.39 -3.03 11.44
C MET A 450 -1.93 -1.75 12.08
N MET A 451 -1.10 -1.00 12.81
CA MET A 451 -1.48 0.27 13.45
C MET A 451 -0.56 1.42 13.05
N GLY A 452 -1.11 2.63 13.04
CA GLY A 452 -0.29 3.83 12.92
C GLY A 452 0.41 4.15 14.23
N ASP A 453 1.52 4.88 14.14
CA ASP A 453 2.21 5.43 15.31
C ASP A 453 1.52 6.71 15.77
N ASN A 454 0.86 7.44 14.86
CA ASN A 454 -0.07 8.51 15.21
C ASN A 454 -1.43 7.90 15.57
N ARG A 455 -1.52 7.30 16.77
CA ARG A 455 -2.59 6.39 17.20
C ARG A 455 -3.98 7.01 17.12
N HIS A 456 -4.10 8.32 17.35
CA HIS A 456 -5.39 9.02 17.28
C HIS A 456 -5.71 9.57 15.88
N ASN A 457 -4.72 9.63 14.99
CA ASN A 457 -4.85 10.20 13.66
C ASN A 457 -4.33 9.23 12.57
N SER A 458 -4.80 7.99 12.66
CA SER A 458 -4.44 6.92 11.74
C SER A 458 -5.67 6.07 11.44
N ALA A 459 -6.08 6.06 10.18
CA ALA A 459 -6.90 4.96 9.67
C ALA A 459 -5.98 3.73 9.58
N ASP A 460 -6.32 2.68 10.31
CA ASP A 460 -5.53 1.45 10.41
C ASP A 460 -6.41 0.21 10.67
N SER A 461 -5.83 -0.93 11.08
CA SER A 461 -6.58 -2.18 11.26
C SER A 461 -7.73 -2.08 12.26
N ARG A 462 -7.74 -1.08 13.16
CA ARG A 462 -8.91 -0.79 13.99
C ARG A 462 -10.14 -0.38 13.18
N SER A 463 -9.96 0.20 11.99
CA SER A 463 -11.04 0.65 11.11
C SER A 463 -11.42 -0.36 10.04
N TRP A 464 -10.45 -1.06 9.44
CA TRP A 464 -10.68 -1.96 8.30
C TRP A 464 -10.39 -3.44 8.55
N GLY A 465 -9.92 -3.79 9.75
CA GLY A 465 -9.60 -5.15 10.13
C GLY A 465 -8.25 -5.65 9.62
N PHE A 466 -8.20 -6.94 9.31
CA PHE A 466 -6.94 -7.65 9.07
C PHE A 466 -6.25 -7.30 7.76
N VAL A 467 -4.93 -7.41 7.75
CA VAL A 467 -4.09 -7.38 6.54
C VAL A 467 -3.63 -8.81 6.26
N PRO A 468 -4.07 -9.46 5.18
CA PRO A 468 -3.58 -10.81 4.84
C PRO A 468 -2.17 -10.75 4.26
N GLU A 469 -1.44 -11.86 4.39
CA GLU A 469 -0.08 -12.01 3.86
C GLU A 469 0.06 -11.67 2.37
N ASP A 470 -0.98 -11.88 1.55
CA ASP A 470 -0.94 -11.58 0.11
C ASP A 470 -0.97 -10.07 -0.18
N HIS A 471 -1.31 -9.23 0.80
CA HIS A 471 -1.25 -7.77 0.71
C HIS A 471 0.13 -7.22 1.08
N ILE A 472 0.96 -7.97 1.80
CA ILE A 472 2.28 -7.52 2.26
C ILE A 472 3.19 -7.28 1.05
N VAL A 473 3.68 -6.05 0.90
CA VAL A 473 4.58 -5.64 -0.18
C VAL A 473 6.03 -5.83 0.24
N GLY A 474 6.40 -5.32 1.42
CA GLY A 474 7.80 -5.25 1.83
C GLY A 474 8.06 -4.36 3.04
N SER A 475 9.34 -4.20 3.37
CA SER A 475 9.82 -3.40 4.50
C SER A 475 10.58 -2.15 4.01
N PRO A 476 10.34 -0.94 4.56
CA PRO A 476 11.18 0.22 4.28
C PRO A 476 12.64 -0.02 4.70
N MET A 477 13.57 0.10 3.75
CA MET A 477 15.02 -0.06 4.03
C MET A 477 15.71 1.28 4.32
N LEU A 478 15.29 2.31 3.61
CA LEU A 478 15.96 3.60 3.56
C LEU A 478 14.96 4.70 3.18
N ILE A 479 15.03 5.82 3.90
CA ILE A 479 14.48 7.10 3.43
C ILE A 479 15.57 7.74 2.57
N TRP A 480 15.38 7.78 1.26
CA TRP A 480 16.42 8.30 0.34
C TRP A 480 16.18 9.77 -0.04
N LEU A 481 14.97 10.28 0.22
CA LEU A 481 14.61 11.68 0.06
C LEU A 481 13.51 12.02 1.06
N SER A 482 13.57 13.19 1.67
CA SER A 482 12.57 13.67 2.63
C SER A 482 12.19 15.09 2.25
N LEU A 483 10.92 15.32 1.88
CA LEU A 483 10.45 16.61 1.39
C LEU A 483 9.41 17.23 2.31
N GLU A 484 9.64 18.48 2.69
CA GLU A 484 8.69 19.30 3.43
C GLU A 484 7.63 19.87 2.47
N LYS A 485 6.35 19.51 2.67
CA LYS A 485 5.29 19.83 1.72
C LYS A 485 5.09 21.34 1.57
N ASP A 486 5.17 22.08 2.67
CA ASP A 486 4.81 23.50 2.75
C ASP A 486 5.99 24.45 2.48
N ARG A 487 7.20 23.91 2.28
CA ARG A 487 8.40 24.70 1.96
C ARG A 487 8.67 24.71 0.46
N ASN A 488 9.41 25.73 0.01
CA ASN A 488 9.85 25.85 -1.38
C ASN A 488 11.30 25.33 -1.54
N TRP A 489 11.72 25.05 -2.78
CA TRP A 489 13.04 24.46 -3.09
C TRP A 489 14.23 25.27 -2.56
N PHE A 490 14.09 26.58 -2.41
CA PHE A 490 15.15 27.48 -1.95
C PHE A 490 15.07 27.80 -0.45
N ASN A 491 14.02 27.33 0.23
CA ASN A 491 13.76 27.59 1.64
C ASN A 491 13.44 26.29 2.38
N GLY A 492 14.33 25.31 2.29
CA GLY A 492 14.26 24.09 3.10
C GLY A 492 13.23 23.05 2.66
N LYS A 493 12.99 22.90 1.35
CA LYS A 493 12.17 21.79 0.81
C LYS A 493 12.71 20.43 1.22
N ILE A 494 14.02 20.26 1.19
CA ILE A 494 14.67 19.00 1.54
C ILE A 494 14.96 19.00 3.05
N ARG A 495 14.51 17.96 3.74
CA ARG A 495 14.91 17.66 5.12
C ARG A 495 16.14 16.75 5.04
N TRP A 496 17.30 17.31 5.41
CA TRP A 496 18.60 16.64 5.37
C TRP A 496 18.79 15.67 6.54
#